data_AF-S3X912-F1
#
_entry.id   AF-S3X912-F1
#
_cell.length_a   1.000
_cell.length_b   1.000
_cell.length_c   1.000
_cell.angle_alpha   90.00
_cell.angle_beta   90.00
_cell.angle_gamma   90.00
#
_symmetry.space_group_name_H-M   'P 1'
#
loop_
_entity.id
_entity.type
_entity.pdbx_description
1 polymer ?
#
loop_
_entity_poly.entity_id
_entity_poly.type
_entity_poly.pdbx_seq_one_letter_code
_entity_poly.pdbx_strand_id
1 'polypeptide(L)'
;MVMPMVSANRKQSVDPKPGESAGVLLRFRIRLAHARALWRDFTGESAYDRYVERHRRDHPDHEPMSAREWWRAKADFDDANVQARCC
;
A
#
# COMPACT_ATOMS: atom_id res chain seq x y z
N MET A 1 25.46 -38.86 -45.62
CA MET A 1 24.05 -38.49 -45.34
C MET A 1 24.07 -37.14 -44.66
N VAL A 2 23.89 -36.08 -45.44
CA VAL A 2 24.01 -34.68 -44.99
C VAL A 2 22.67 -34.26 -44.40
N MET A 3 22.62 -33.86 -43.13
CA MET A 3 21.41 -33.31 -42.52
C MET A 3 21.36 -31.79 -42.79
N PRO A 4 20.23 -31.25 -43.27
CA PRO A 4 20.09 -29.82 -43.49
C PRO A 4 19.77 -29.08 -42.17
N MET A 5 20.22 -27.84 -42.15
CA MET A 5 20.04 -26.83 -41.11
C MET A 5 18.60 -26.76 -40.56
N VAL A 6 18.47 -26.70 -39.23
CA VAL A 6 17.26 -26.19 -38.58
C VAL A 6 17.39 -24.68 -38.42
N SER A 7 16.36 -24.05 -38.99
CA SER A 7 16.09 -22.64 -39.17
C SER A 7 16.10 -21.79 -37.88
N ALA A 8 16.38 -20.51 -38.10
CA ALA A 8 16.51 -19.41 -37.15
C ALA A 8 15.37 -19.26 -36.14
N ASN A 9 15.72 -19.14 -34.85
CA ASN A 9 14.85 -18.53 -33.83
C ASN A 9 15.17 -17.03 -33.72
N ARG A 10 14.66 -16.25 -34.67
CA ARG A 10 14.67 -14.78 -34.62
C ARG A 10 13.70 -14.36 -33.53
N LYS A 11 14.22 -14.09 -32.33
CA LYS A 11 13.46 -13.54 -31.22
C LYS A 11 12.70 -12.30 -31.70
N GLN A 12 11.38 -12.41 -31.70
CA GLN A 12 10.46 -11.32 -32.00
C GLN A 12 10.62 -10.27 -30.88
N SER A 13 11.47 -9.26 -31.09
CA SER A 13 11.44 -8.02 -30.30
C SER A 13 10.18 -7.25 -30.72
N VAL A 14 9.06 -7.54 -30.05
CA VAL A 14 7.85 -6.76 -30.21
C VAL A 14 8.03 -5.48 -29.40
N ASP A 15 8.39 -4.39 -30.08
CA ASP A 15 8.40 -3.07 -29.47
C ASP A 15 6.97 -2.69 -29.05
N PRO A 16 6.73 -2.34 -27.77
CA PRO A 16 5.40 -1.94 -27.32
C PRO A 16 5.00 -0.62 -27.99
N LYS A 17 3.83 -0.61 -28.65
CA LYS A 17 3.30 0.59 -29.32
C LYS A 17 3.11 1.73 -28.29
N PRO A 18 3.39 3.00 -28.66
CA PRO A 18 3.45 4.13 -27.72
C PRO A 18 2.13 4.43 -26.99
N GLY A 19 0.98 4.02 -27.52
CA GLY A 19 -0.33 4.16 -26.86
C GLY A 19 -0.65 3.04 -25.86
N GLU A 20 -0.03 1.86 -26.01
CA GLU A 20 -0.28 0.70 -25.14
C GLU A 20 0.54 0.79 -23.85
N SER A 21 1.78 1.27 -23.97
CA SER A 21 2.67 1.57 -22.84
C SER A 21 2.13 2.70 -21.96
N ALA A 22 1.51 3.74 -22.56
CA ALA A 22 0.86 4.81 -21.81
C ALA A 22 -0.28 4.28 -20.91
N GLY A 23 -1.14 3.39 -21.45
CA GLY A 23 -2.23 2.77 -20.68
C GLY A 23 -1.72 1.79 -19.61
N VAL A 24 -0.65 1.05 -19.90
CA VAL A 24 0.01 0.16 -18.94
C VAL A 24 0.62 0.97 -17.79
N LEU A 25 1.32 2.06 -18.08
CA LEU A 25 1.90 2.96 -17.06
C LEU A 25 0.82 3.57 -16.17
N LEU A 26 -0.30 4.03 -16.72
CA LEU A 26 -1.40 4.57 -15.92
C LEU A 26 -1.95 3.51 -14.94
N ARG A 27 -2.20 2.29 -15.41
CA ARG A 27 -2.66 1.18 -14.57
C ARG A 27 -1.64 0.82 -13.49
N PHE A 28 -0.35 0.81 -13.82
CA PHE A 28 0.72 0.60 -12.84
C PHE A 28 0.78 1.70 -11.79
N ARG A 29 0.62 2.97 -12.17
CA ARG A 29 0.58 4.10 -11.22
C ARG A 29 -0.60 4.00 -10.27
N ILE A 30 -1.78 3.64 -10.78
CA ILE A 30 -2.97 3.39 -9.96
C ILE A 30 -2.69 2.25 -8.97
N ARG A 31 -2.16 1.12 -9.44
CA ARG A 31 -1.82 -0.03 -8.58
C ARG A 31 -0.77 0.32 -7.53
N LEU A 32 0.26 1.10 -7.88
CA LEU A 32 1.28 1.58 -6.96
C LEU A 32 0.70 2.52 -5.90
N ALA A 33 -0.22 3.42 -6.27
CA ALA A 33 -0.90 4.29 -5.32
C ALA A 33 -1.76 3.49 -4.32
N HIS A 34 -2.49 2.48 -4.79
CA HIS A 34 -3.24 1.57 -3.92
C HIS A 34 -2.31 0.75 -3.02
N ALA A 35 -1.23 0.19 -3.56
CA ALA A 35 -0.25 -0.55 -2.75
C ALA A 35 0.39 0.32 -1.68
N ARG A 36 0.69 1.59 -1.99
CA ARG A 36 1.19 2.57 -1.01
C ARG A 36 0.14 2.88 0.06
N ALA A 37 -1.12 3.07 -0.31
CA ALA A 37 -2.19 3.30 0.65
C ALA A 37 -2.34 2.10 1.61
N LEU A 38 -2.34 0.88 1.07
CA LEU A 38 -2.38 -0.36 1.85
C LEU A 38 -1.15 -0.51 2.75
N TRP A 39 0.04 -0.13 2.26
CA TRP A 39 1.25 -0.13 3.08
C TRP A 39 1.12 0.86 4.24
N ARG A 40 0.61 2.07 4.00
CA ARG A 40 0.36 3.08 5.05
C ARG A 40 -0.67 2.60 6.06
N ASP A 41 -1.68 1.87 5.60
CA ASP A 41 -2.64 1.19 6.47
C ASP A 41 -1.98 0.13 7.34
N PHE A 42 -1.11 -0.69 6.74
CA PHE A 42 -0.44 -1.78 7.43
C PHE A 42 0.65 -1.28 8.40
N THR A 43 1.40 -0.24 8.05
CA THR A 43 2.39 0.38 8.93
C THR A 43 1.76 1.25 10.03
N GLY A 44 0.43 1.33 10.09
CA GLY A 44 -0.28 2.12 11.07
C GLY A 44 -0.22 3.62 10.83
N GLU A 45 0.34 4.09 9.71
CA GLU A 45 0.39 5.52 9.40
C GLU A 45 -1.03 6.10 9.17
N SER A 46 -2.00 5.26 8.78
CA SER A 46 -3.42 5.65 8.70
C SER A 46 -4.20 5.48 10.02
N ALA A 47 -3.55 5.08 11.10
CA ALA A 47 -4.24 4.81 12.35
C ALA A 47 -4.87 6.09 12.96
N TYR A 48 -4.26 7.25 12.72
CA TYR A 48 -4.87 8.54 13.07
C TYR A 48 -6.11 8.85 12.23
N ASP A 49 -6.08 8.60 10.91
CA ASP A 49 -7.22 8.86 10.02
C ASP A 49 -8.43 7.98 10.40
N ARG A 50 -8.19 6.70 10.71
CA ARG A 50 -9.19 5.80 11.28
C ARG A 50 -9.72 6.27 12.63
N TYR A 51 -8.85 6.81 13.50
CA TYR A 51 -9.30 7.39 14.77
C TYR A 51 -10.23 8.58 14.53
N VAL A 52 -9.88 9.50 13.64
CA VAL A 52 -10.69 10.67 13.31
C VAL A 52 -12.02 10.25 12.67
N GLU A 53 -12.01 9.29 11.75
CA GLU A 53 -13.24 8.78 11.13
C GLU A 53 -14.19 8.18 12.19
N ARG A 54 -13.66 7.33 13.08
CA ARG A 54 -14.45 6.78 14.19
C ARG A 54 -14.91 7.89 15.14
N HIS A 55 -14.05 8.83 15.49
CA HIS A 55 -14.38 9.94 16.38
C HIS A 55 -15.49 10.82 15.80
N ARG A 56 -15.47 11.09 14.49
CA ARG A 56 -16.54 11.83 13.80
C ARG A 56 -17.86 11.08 13.76
N ARG A 57 -17.83 9.73 13.73
CA ARG A 57 -19.04 8.90 13.76
C ARG A 57 -19.64 8.82 15.17
N ASP A 58 -18.79 8.64 16.18
CA ASP A 58 -19.22 8.41 17.56
C ASP A 58 -19.45 9.72 18.34
N HIS A 59 -18.71 10.77 18.00
CA HIS A 59 -18.73 12.07 18.66
C HIS A 59 -18.73 13.21 17.63
N PRO A 60 -19.85 13.46 16.95
CA PRO A 60 -19.95 14.53 15.95
C PRO A 60 -19.76 15.94 16.55
N ASP A 61 -19.99 16.10 17.85
CA ASP A 61 -19.95 17.39 18.57
C ASP A 61 -18.59 17.71 19.23
N HIS A 62 -17.58 16.83 19.11
CA HIS A 62 -16.27 17.01 19.75
C HIS A 62 -15.14 17.08 18.72
N GLU A 63 -14.22 18.02 18.91
CA GLU A 63 -13.05 18.13 18.02
C GLU A 63 -12.09 16.96 18.27
N PRO A 64 -11.65 16.23 17.23
CA PRO A 64 -10.73 15.11 17.40
C PRO A 64 -9.39 15.62 17.94
N MET A 65 -8.77 14.82 18.80
CA MET A 65 -7.44 15.10 19.36
C MET A 65 -6.40 15.28 18.25
N SER A 66 -5.36 16.08 18.49
CA SER A 66 -4.29 16.27 17.50
C SER A 66 -3.53 14.97 17.24
N ALA A 67 -3.00 14.81 16.02
CA ALA A 67 -2.27 13.60 15.64
C ALA A 67 -1.12 13.26 16.60
N ARG A 68 -0.39 14.27 17.09
CA ARG A 68 0.75 14.08 17.99
C ARG A 68 0.32 13.55 19.35
N GLU A 69 -0.75 14.08 19.92
CA GLU A 69 -1.27 13.64 21.21
C GLU A 69 -1.84 12.22 21.11
N TRP A 70 -2.54 11.93 20.01
CA TRP A 70 -3.03 10.59 19.73
C TRP A 70 -1.91 9.56 19.64
N TRP A 71 -0.80 9.90 18.96
CA TRP A 71 0.37 9.02 18.87
C TRP A 71 1.04 8.77 20.22
N ARG A 72 1.11 9.77 21.10
CA ARG A 72 1.61 9.58 22.47
C ARG A 72 0.70 8.67 23.28
N ALA A 73 -0.59 8.97 23.31
CA ALA A 73 -1.58 8.16 24.02
C ALA A 73 -1.60 6.71 23.52
N LYS A 74 -1.40 6.50 22.21
CA LYS A 74 -1.26 5.16 21.64
C LYS A 74 0.01 4.45 22.12
N ALA A 75 1.16 5.12 22.15
CA ALA A 75 2.39 4.54 22.65
C ALA A 75 2.28 4.18 24.14
N ASP A 76 1.70 5.06 24.96
CA ASP A 76 1.46 4.81 26.39
C ASP A 76 0.49 3.63 26.59
N PHE A 77 -0.56 3.54 25.77
CA PHE A 77 -1.47 2.41 25.79
C PHE A 77 -0.80 1.11 25.38
N ASP A 78 0.02 1.12 24.32
CA ASP A 78 0.73 -0.07 23.84
C ASP A 78 1.77 -0.56 24.88
N ASP A 79 2.43 0.35 25.61
CA ASP A 79 3.35 0.05 26.72
C ASP A 79 2.61 -0.53 27.95
N ALA A 80 1.53 0.12 28.38
CA ALA A 80 0.71 -0.35 29.50
C ALA A 80 -0.03 -1.65 29.19
N ASN A 81 -0.36 -1.89 27.92
CA ASN A 81 -1.08 -3.06 27.43
C ASN A 81 -0.15 -4.10 26.79
N VAL A 82 1.15 -4.10 27.14
CA VAL A 82 2.04 -5.23 26.88
C VAL A 82 1.51 -6.41 27.69
N GLN A 83 0.64 -7.19 27.06
CA GLN A 83 0.17 -8.45 27.61
C GLN A 83 1.37 -9.40 27.65
N ALA A 84 2.09 -9.42 28.78
CA ALA A 84 3.09 -10.43 29.07
C ALA A 84 2.37 -11.78 29.11
N ARG A 85 2.36 -12.46 27.96
CA ARG A 85 1.85 -13.82 27.87
C ARG A 85 2.79 -14.69 28.70
N CYS A 86 2.38 -15.02 29.91
CA CYS A 86 3.07 -16.00 30.73
C CYS A 86 2.98 -17.35 30.01
N CYS A 87 4.12 -17.99 29.80
CA CYS A 87 4.24 -19.32 29.21
C CYS A 87 3.64 -20.40 30.12
#